data_AF-A0A2A7MUF3-F1
#
_entry.id   AF-A0A2A7MUF3-F1
#
_cell.length_a   1.000
_cell.length_b   1.000
_cell.length_c   1.000
_cell.angle_alpha   90.00
_cell.angle_beta   90.00
_cell.angle_gamma   90.00
#
_symmetry.space_group_name_H-M   'P 1'
#
loop_
_entity.id
_entity.type
_entity.pdbx_description
1 polymer ?
#
loop_
_entity_poly.entity_id
_entity_poly.type
_entity_poly.pdbx_seq_one_letter_code
_entity_poly.pdbx_strand_id
1 'polypeptide(L)'
;MEPPHSYLRDRSEAVIHHADYLNGRTDRALHGVDDRALCGAALHDPTPVPQVDVAEALCPDCEARLTAYHLEWWRAKALALTAELEALRAKHPELVETPDTAVAPAPAAEEQTEPAATILDGARRELAELLLQFEGAVPFYRLKNAMQDFSDRLSDDDRLRLAQEIGPDSSLIRWATAEVERRGLSVANNRVQKNEVMMWQEWLQESQPAPKPKRRFGRSR
;
A
#
# COMPACT_ATOMS: atom_id res chain seq x y z
N MET A 1 8.01 12.06 0.85
CA MET A 1 9.12 11.14 0.54
C MET A 1 9.87 10.94 1.84
N GLU A 2 10.18 9.69 2.20
CA GLU A 2 11.06 9.40 3.34
C GLU A 2 12.47 9.95 3.04
N PRO A 3 13.18 10.56 4.01
CA PRO A 3 14.53 11.04 3.78
C PRO A 3 15.46 9.89 3.38
N PRO A 4 16.39 10.10 2.43
CA PRO A 4 17.38 9.08 2.09
C PRO A 4 18.26 8.78 3.32
N HIS A 5 18.29 7.51 3.71
CA HIS A 5 19.13 7.02 4.81
C HIS A 5 20.47 6.54 4.27
N SER A 6 21.55 6.76 5.02
CA SER A 6 22.86 6.16 4.76
C SER A 6 23.45 5.61 6.06
N TYR A 7 24.30 4.59 5.91
CA TYR A 7 24.85 3.82 7.02
C TYR A 7 26.38 3.93 7.04
N LEU A 8 26.94 3.98 8.24
CA LEU A 8 28.37 4.08 8.49
C LEU A 8 28.78 2.98 9.47
N ARG A 9 29.96 2.41 9.25
CA ARG A 9 30.60 1.49 10.21
C ARG A 9 31.99 2.01 10.53
N ASP A 10 32.31 2.13 11.82
CA ASP A 10 33.69 2.38 12.23
C ASP A 10 34.50 1.08 12.13
N ARG A 11 35.76 1.17 11.72
CA ARG A 11 36.64 -0.01 11.58
C ARG A 11 36.82 -0.78 12.89
N SER A 12 36.70 -0.11 14.03
CA SER A 12 36.85 -0.70 15.36
C SER A 12 35.55 -1.23 15.97
N GLU A 13 34.38 -0.96 15.37
CA GLU A 13 33.09 -1.32 15.94
C GLU A 13 32.35 -2.38 15.10
N ALA A 14 31.75 -3.36 15.79
CA ALA A 14 30.92 -4.39 15.15
C ALA A 14 29.49 -3.90 14.82
N VAL A 15 29.14 -2.67 15.22
CA VAL A 15 27.81 -2.10 15.13
C VAL A 15 27.78 -1.07 14.01
N ILE A 16 26.66 -1.01 13.29
CA ILE A 16 26.43 -0.04 12.22
C ILE A 16 25.65 1.15 12.77
N HIS A 17 26.09 2.34 12.41
CA HIS A 17 25.43 3.59 12.75
C HIS A 17 24.72 4.18 11.54
N HIS A 18 23.64 4.93 11.79
CA HIS A 18 23.11 5.82 10.77
C HIS A 18 24.01 7.04 10.64
N ALA A 19 24.25 7.51 9.41
CA ALA A 19 24.85 8.82 9.20
C ALA A 19 23.95 9.91 9.79
N ASP A 20 24.53 11.04 10.23
CA ASP A 20 23.77 12.16 10.78
C ASP A 20 23.08 13.01 9.70
N TYR A 21 22.12 12.41 8.98
CA TYR A 21 21.34 13.09 7.94
C TYR A 21 20.17 13.91 8.49
N LEU A 22 19.75 13.68 9.74
CA LEU A 22 18.67 14.45 10.36
C LEU A 22 19.13 15.81 10.90
N ASN A 23 20.37 15.90 11.38
CA ASN A 23 20.94 17.16 11.87
C ASN A 23 21.84 17.84 10.81
N GLY A 24 21.80 17.35 9.56
CA GLY A 24 22.64 17.76 8.44
C GLY A 24 22.46 19.22 8.05
N ARG A 25 23.22 20.08 8.72
CA ARG A 25 23.54 21.45 8.35
C ARG A 25 24.00 21.53 6.89
N THR A 26 23.20 22.15 6.03
CA THR A 26 23.43 22.32 4.58
C THR A 26 24.61 23.25 4.24
N ASP A 27 25.33 23.78 5.23
CA ASP A 27 26.39 24.79 5.07
C ASP A 27 27.82 24.25 5.20
N ARG A 28 28.00 22.93 5.43
CA ARG A 28 29.31 22.39 5.83
C ARG A 28 30.22 21.94 4.69
N ALA A 29 30.34 22.78 3.66
CA ALA A 29 31.33 22.61 2.58
C ALA A 29 32.71 23.21 2.92
N LEU A 30 32.94 23.77 4.12
CA LEU A 30 34.19 24.51 4.38
C LEU A 30 35.10 24.05 5.52
N HIS A 31 34.67 23.25 6.50
CA HIS A 31 35.60 22.82 7.57
C HIS A 31 35.23 21.47 8.17
N GLY A 32 36.03 20.45 7.82
CA GLY A 32 36.18 19.18 8.55
C GLY A 32 34.93 18.32 8.57
N VAL A 33 35.01 17.16 7.95
CA VAL A 33 33.99 16.10 8.03
C VAL A 33 33.85 15.73 9.52
N ASP A 34 32.77 16.19 10.16
CA ASP A 34 32.38 15.62 11.44
C ASP A 34 31.76 14.27 11.11
N ASP A 35 32.57 13.23 11.17
CA ASP A 35 32.21 11.83 11.06
C ASP A 35 31.34 11.41 12.25
N ARG A 36 30.17 12.02 12.37
CA ARG A 36 29.23 11.78 13.47
C ARG A 36 28.09 10.90 13.00
N ALA A 37 27.82 9.89 13.82
CA ALA A 37 26.62 9.09 13.73
C ALA A 37 25.39 9.88 14.18
N LEU A 38 24.21 9.43 13.76
CA LEU A 38 22.92 9.99 14.17
C LEU A 38 22.73 9.96 15.70
N CYS A 39 23.27 8.94 16.37
CA CYS A 39 23.29 8.83 17.83
C CYS A 39 24.18 9.90 18.51
N GLY A 40 25.03 10.59 17.75
CA GLY A 40 25.99 11.58 18.24
C GLY A 40 27.39 11.01 18.51
N ALA A 41 27.61 9.71 18.26
CA ALA A 41 28.94 9.10 18.35
C ALA A 41 29.88 9.71 17.31
N ALA A 42 31.13 10.00 17.71
CA ALA A 42 32.19 10.37 16.80
C ALA A 42 32.87 9.10 16.28
N LEU A 43 32.83 8.90 14.96
CA LEU A 43 33.44 7.79 14.25
C LEU A 43 34.83 8.23 13.81
N HIS A 44 35.84 7.37 13.99
CA HIS A 44 37.23 7.75 13.72
C HIS A 44 37.66 7.46 12.28
N ASP A 45 37.11 6.39 11.68
CA ASP A 45 37.37 5.98 10.30
C ASP A 45 36.12 5.34 9.69
N PRO A 46 35.03 6.11 9.52
CA PRO A 46 33.77 5.55 9.07
C PRO A 46 33.86 5.10 7.61
N THR A 47 33.47 3.85 7.39
CA THR A 47 33.28 3.29 6.06
C THR A 47 31.78 3.28 5.72
N PRO A 48 31.36 3.83 4.56
CA PRO A 48 29.99 3.75 4.10
C PRO A 48 29.56 2.29 3.89
N VAL A 49 28.40 1.94 4.43
CA VAL A 49 27.78 0.62 4.24
C VAL A 49 26.63 0.80 3.24
N PRO A 50 26.75 0.28 2.01
CA PRO A 50 25.76 0.53 0.95
C PRO A 50 24.44 -0.20 1.21
N GLN A 51 24.50 -1.35 1.90
CA GLN A 51 23.33 -2.14 2.30
C GLN A 51 23.64 -2.80 3.63
N VAL A 52 22.68 -2.75 4.55
CA VAL A 52 22.75 -3.45 5.83
C VAL A 52 22.03 -4.78 5.68
N ASP A 53 22.71 -5.89 6.01
CA ASP A 53 22.08 -7.20 6.06
C ASP A 53 21.34 -7.39 7.39
N VAL A 54 20.30 -8.22 7.41
CA VAL A 54 19.46 -8.50 8.59
C VAL A 54 20.28 -9.09 9.74
N ALA A 55 21.42 -9.70 9.44
CA ALA A 55 22.34 -10.27 10.43
C ALA A 55 23.25 -9.23 11.10
N GLU A 56 23.34 -7.99 10.59
CA GLU A 56 24.24 -6.97 11.12
C GLU A 56 23.56 -6.16 12.22
N ALA A 57 24.26 -5.96 13.33
CA ALA A 57 23.73 -5.20 14.47
C ALA A 57 23.72 -3.70 14.16
N LEU A 58 22.54 -3.08 14.16
CA LEU A 58 22.37 -1.63 14.14
C LEU A 58 22.56 -1.04 15.53
N CYS A 59 23.02 0.21 15.59
CA CYS A 59 23.17 0.94 16.85
C CYS A 59 21.78 1.24 17.43
N PRO A 60 21.45 0.76 18.65
CA PRO A 60 20.12 0.94 19.23
C PRO A 60 19.78 2.43 19.46
N ASP A 61 20.78 3.27 19.74
CA ASP A 61 20.57 4.71 19.91
C ASP A 61 20.27 5.40 18.58
N CYS A 62 20.85 4.94 17.47
CA CYS A 62 20.49 5.43 16.14
C CYS A 62 19.06 5.02 15.78
N GLU A 63 18.68 3.76 16.04
CA GLU A 63 17.32 3.25 15.80
C GLU A 63 16.28 3.99 16.64
N ALA A 64 16.57 4.25 17.91
CA ALA A 64 15.67 4.98 18.81
C ALA A 64 15.44 6.42 18.32
N ARG A 65 16.51 7.12 17.91
CA ARG A 65 16.41 8.49 17.36
C ARG A 65 15.64 8.53 16.04
N LEU A 66 15.91 7.58 15.14
CA LEU A 66 15.18 7.48 13.88
C LEU A 66 13.68 7.21 14.11
N THR A 67 13.38 6.29 15.04
CA THR A 67 12.00 5.99 15.43
C THR A 67 11.30 7.23 15.97
N ALA A 68 11.94 7.96 16.89
CA ALA A 68 11.38 9.20 17.45
C ALA A 68 11.09 10.24 16.34
N TYR A 69 12.05 10.45 15.44
CA TYR A 69 11.89 11.36 14.31
C TYR A 69 10.73 10.94 13.40
N HIS A 70 10.62 9.66 13.04
CA HIS A 70 9.52 9.17 12.20
C HIS A 70 8.16 9.32 12.88
N LEU A 71 8.07 9.08 14.18
CA LEU A 71 6.83 9.29 14.94
C LEU A 71 6.41 10.76 14.92
N GLU A 72 7.34 11.68 15.16
CA GLU A 72 7.06 13.12 15.09
C GLU A 72 6.64 13.55 13.69
N TRP A 73 7.35 13.09 12.66
CA TRP A 73 7.04 13.39 11.27
C TRP A 73 5.66 12.88 10.86
N TRP A 74 5.34 11.62 11.17
CA TRP A 74 4.03 11.04 10.88
C TRP A 74 2.91 11.71 11.64
N ARG A 75 3.14 12.09 12.91
CA ARG A 75 2.17 12.85 13.69
C ARG A 75 1.89 14.21 13.06
N ALA A 76 2.93 14.94 12.65
CA ALA A 76 2.78 16.23 11.98
C ALA A 76 2.01 16.08 10.66
N LYS A 77 2.31 15.03 9.88
CA LYS A 77 1.56 14.70 8.65
C LYS A 77 0.10 14.40 8.91
N ALA A 78 -0.20 13.58 9.92
CA ALA A 78 -1.57 13.24 10.29
C ALA A 78 -2.35 14.50 10.69
N LEU A 79 -1.79 15.34 11.56
CA LEU A 79 -2.41 16.59 11.99
C LEU A 79 -2.67 17.54 10.81
N ALA A 80 -1.72 17.68 9.89
CA ALA A 80 -1.89 18.52 8.71
C ALA A 80 -3.03 18.01 7.80
N LEU A 81 -3.11 16.70 7.57
CA LEU A 81 -4.18 16.09 6.78
C LEU A 81 -5.54 16.21 7.48
N THR A 82 -5.60 16.06 8.80
CA THR A 82 -6.83 16.28 9.57
C THR A 82 -7.31 17.72 9.43
N ALA A 83 -6.42 18.71 9.55
CA ALA A 83 -6.76 20.12 9.37
C ALA A 83 -7.22 20.42 7.92
N GLU A 84 -6.60 19.80 6.92
CA GLU A 84 -7.03 19.92 5.52
C GLU A 84 -8.44 19.33 5.31
N LEU A 85 -8.70 18.16 5.90
CA LEU A 85 -10.00 17.51 5.85
C LEU A 85 -11.08 18.38 6.52
N GLU A 86 -10.82 18.91 7.70
CA GLU A 86 -11.73 19.84 8.39
C GLU A 86 -11.98 21.11 7.56
N ALA A 87 -10.95 21.67 6.93
CA ALA A 87 -11.10 22.81 6.04
C ALA A 87 -11.95 22.48 4.80
N LEU A 88 -11.83 21.27 4.25
CA LEU A 88 -12.66 20.81 3.14
C LEU A 88 -14.12 20.62 3.56
N ARG A 89 -14.37 20.01 4.73
CA ARG A 89 -15.72 19.88 5.30
C ARG A 89 -16.37 21.24 5.55
N ALA A 90 -15.62 22.21 6.05
CA ALA A 90 -16.13 23.57 6.26
C ALA A 90 -16.44 24.31 4.94
N LYS A 91 -15.69 24.05 3.87
CA LYS A 91 -15.93 24.62 2.54
C LYS A 91 -17.10 23.98 1.80
N HIS A 92 -17.39 22.71 2.11
CA HIS A 92 -18.41 21.91 1.46
C HIS A 92 -19.40 21.32 2.47
N PRO A 93 -20.17 22.15 3.19
CA PRO A 93 -21.16 21.68 4.16
C PRO A 93 -22.24 20.80 3.54
N GLU A 94 -22.51 20.95 2.24
CA GLU A 94 -23.42 20.10 1.45
C GLU A 94 -22.95 18.63 1.32
N LEU A 95 -21.67 18.35 1.58
CA LEU A 95 -21.13 16.98 1.63
C LEU A 95 -21.07 16.43 3.06
N VAL A 96 -21.37 17.26 4.07
CA VAL A 96 -21.33 16.89 5.50
C VAL A 96 -22.69 16.37 5.98
N GLU A 97 -23.76 16.62 5.22
CA GLU A 97 -25.11 16.16 5.55
C GLU A 97 -25.83 15.50 4.36
N THR A 98 -25.72 14.16 4.29
CA THR A 98 -26.90 13.32 4.07
C THR A 98 -27.19 12.54 5.34
N PRO A 99 -27.94 13.10 6.30
CA PRO A 99 -28.67 12.30 7.27
C PRO A 99 -29.97 11.86 6.60
N ASP A 100 -29.95 10.69 5.96
CA ASP A 100 -31.18 9.94 5.69
C ASP A 100 -30.84 8.47 5.95
N THR A 101 -31.43 7.80 6.93
CA THR A 101 -32.88 7.79 7.14
C THR A 101 -33.18 7.66 8.62
N ALA A 102 -33.98 8.61 9.12
CA ALA A 102 -34.75 8.44 10.34
C ALA A 102 -35.55 7.14 10.24
N VAL A 103 -35.37 6.23 11.20
CA VAL A 103 -36.20 5.03 11.35
C VAL A 103 -37.63 5.49 11.62
N ALA A 104 -38.44 5.64 10.58
CA ALA A 104 -39.88 5.62 10.69
C ALA A 104 -40.30 4.20 11.11
N PRO A 105 -41.22 4.04 12.09
CA PRO A 105 -41.73 2.72 12.41
C PRO A 105 -42.56 2.23 11.21
N ALA A 106 -42.06 1.18 10.55
CA ALA A 106 -42.74 0.57 9.41
C ALA A 106 -44.12 0.02 9.83
N PRO A 107 -45.20 0.28 9.06
CA PRO A 107 -46.42 -0.48 9.18
C PRO A 107 -46.16 -1.93 8.72
N ALA A 108 -46.81 -2.85 9.43
CA ALA A 108 -46.70 -4.28 9.21
C ALA A 108 -47.10 -4.71 7.79
N ALA A 109 -46.44 -5.80 7.38
CA ALA A 109 -46.80 -6.71 6.30
C ALA A 109 -46.61 -6.19 4.87
N GLU A 110 -45.64 -6.78 4.18
CA GLU A 110 -45.96 -7.61 3.01
C GLU A 110 -44.84 -8.63 2.78
N GLU A 111 -45.22 -9.91 2.84
CA GLU A 111 -44.42 -11.06 2.47
C GLU A 111 -43.97 -10.93 1.01
N GLN A 112 -42.66 -10.85 0.80
CA GLN A 112 -42.05 -11.20 -0.48
C GLN A 112 -41.04 -12.31 -0.23
N THR A 113 -41.40 -13.49 -0.72
CA THR A 113 -40.64 -14.72 -0.84
C THR A 113 -39.15 -14.49 -1.11
N GLU A 114 -38.29 -14.65 -0.11
CA GLU A 114 -36.85 -14.74 -0.32
C GLU A 114 -36.51 -16.11 -0.94
N PRO A 115 -35.80 -16.18 -2.09
CA PRO A 115 -35.14 -17.41 -2.48
C PRO A 115 -34.05 -17.72 -1.43
N ALA A 116 -33.77 -19.00 -1.20
CA ALA A 116 -32.73 -19.44 -0.26
C ALA A 116 -31.45 -18.62 -0.44
N ALA A 117 -31.05 -17.87 0.59
CA ALA A 117 -29.88 -16.99 0.54
C ALA A 117 -28.65 -17.79 0.09
N THR A 118 -28.10 -17.42 -1.06
CA THR A 118 -26.92 -18.10 -1.63
C THR A 118 -25.67 -17.68 -0.85
N ILE A 119 -24.58 -18.44 -0.97
CA ILE A 119 -23.31 -18.08 -0.31
C ILE A 119 -22.79 -16.76 -0.91
N LEU A 120 -23.00 -16.55 -2.20
CA LEU A 120 -22.71 -15.31 -2.90
C LEU A 120 -23.50 -14.12 -2.34
N ASP A 121 -24.74 -14.31 -1.88
CA ASP A 121 -25.51 -13.25 -1.22
C ASP A 121 -24.90 -12.88 0.15
N GLY A 122 -24.29 -13.84 0.84
CA GLY A 122 -23.44 -13.57 2.01
C GLY A 122 -22.23 -12.70 1.63
N ALA A 123 -21.51 -13.07 0.58
CA ALA A 123 -20.35 -12.29 0.09
C ALA A 123 -20.74 -10.87 -0.35
N ARG A 124 -21.91 -10.70 -0.99
CA ARG A 124 -22.46 -9.38 -1.38
C ARG A 124 -22.73 -8.49 -0.16
N ARG A 125 -23.20 -9.08 0.94
CA ARG A 125 -23.50 -8.37 2.19
C ARG A 125 -22.24 -7.84 2.85
N GLU A 126 -21.23 -8.70 3.00
CA GLU A 126 -19.92 -8.35 3.53
C GLU A 126 -19.24 -7.29 2.66
N LEU A 127 -19.36 -7.42 1.34
CA LEU A 127 -18.87 -6.41 0.42
C LEU A 127 -19.62 -5.08 0.62
N ALA A 128 -20.94 -5.08 0.72
CA ALA A 128 -21.72 -3.86 0.96
C ALA A 128 -21.33 -3.18 2.29
N GLU A 129 -21.15 -3.94 3.37
CA GLU A 129 -20.67 -3.42 4.66
C GLU A 129 -19.27 -2.81 4.56
N LEU A 130 -18.37 -3.42 3.78
CA LEU A 130 -17.06 -2.84 3.50
C LEU A 130 -17.21 -1.55 2.70
N LEU A 131 -18.03 -1.54 1.65
CA LEU A 131 -18.20 -0.37 0.78
C LEU A 131 -18.79 0.84 1.53
N LEU A 132 -19.66 0.61 2.51
CA LEU A 132 -20.21 1.69 3.36
C LEU A 132 -19.12 2.49 4.12
N GLN A 133 -17.94 1.90 4.30
CA GLN A 133 -16.82 2.56 4.99
C GLN A 133 -16.01 3.49 4.06
N PHE A 134 -16.32 3.52 2.76
CA PHE A 134 -15.53 4.23 1.75
C PHE A 134 -16.43 4.95 0.72
N GLU A 135 -16.37 6.28 0.68
CA GLU A 135 -17.19 7.11 -0.23
C GLU A 135 -16.58 7.32 -1.64
N GLY A 136 -15.58 6.55 -2.06
CA GLY A 136 -15.02 6.73 -3.40
C GLY A 136 -14.07 5.65 -3.90
N ALA A 137 -13.03 5.32 -3.12
CA ALA A 137 -12.09 4.28 -3.50
C ALA A 137 -11.82 3.30 -2.35
N VAL A 138 -11.97 2.01 -2.65
CA VAL A 138 -11.70 0.94 -1.68
C VAL A 138 -10.26 0.47 -1.85
N PRO A 139 -9.41 0.52 -0.82
CA PRO A 139 -8.06 -0.02 -0.92
C PRO A 139 -8.07 -1.52 -1.20
N PHE A 140 -7.30 -1.98 -2.20
CA PHE A 140 -7.26 -3.39 -2.60
C PHE A 140 -6.96 -4.35 -1.43
N TYR A 141 -6.09 -3.96 -0.50
CA TYR A 141 -5.76 -4.80 0.65
C TYR A 141 -6.96 -4.97 1.62
N ARG A 142 -7.84 -3.97 1.74
CA ARG A 142 -9.07 -4.06 2.54
C ARG A 142 -10.08 -4.98 1.87
N LEU A 143 -10.26 -4.83 0.56
CA LEU A 143 -11.11 -5.72 -0.24
C LEU A 143 -10.63 -7.17 -0.16
N LYS A 144 -9.33 -7.40 -0.34
CA LYS A 144 -8.70 -8.71 -0.24
C LYS A 144 -8.91 -9.33 1.14
N ASN A 145 -8.63 -8.59 2.22
CA ASN A 145 -8.75 -9.13 3.57
C ASN A 145 -10.21 -9.47 3.89
N ALA A 146 -11.17 -8.59 3.57
CA ALA A 146 -12.58 -8.87 3.81
C ALA A 146 -13.07 -10.14 3.07
N MET A 147 -12.68 -10.31 1.80
CA MET A 147 -13.05 -11.51 1.03
C MET A 147 -12.31 -12.77 1.49
N GLN A 148 -11.08 -12.63 2.00
CA GLN A 148 -10.36 -13.73 2.62
C GLN A 148 -11.01 -14.15 3.94
N ASP A 149 -11.32 -13.19 4.82
CA ASP A 149 -11.98 -13.43 6.11
C ASP A 149 -13.35 -14.09 5.89
N PHE A 150 -14.09 -13.66 4.86
CA PHE A 150 -15.33 -14.32 4.46
C PHE A 150 -15.10 -15.77 4.04
N SER A 151 -14.13 -16.02 3.15
CA SER A 151 -13.76 -17.37 2.69
C SER A 151 -13.25 -18.27 3.83
N ASP A 152 -12.59 -17.71 4.83
CA ASP A 152 -12.03 -18.44 5.97
C ASP A 152 -13.13 -18.94 6.92
N ARG A 153 -14.28 -18.24 6.97
CA ARG A 153 -15.47 -18.66 7.72
C ARG A 153 -16.28 -19.76 7.04
N LEU A 154 -16.05 -20.02 5.75
CA LEU A 154 -16.74 -21.06 4.99
C LEU A 154 -16.11 -22.43 5.18
N SER A 155 -16.95 -23.47 5.21
CA SER A 155 -16.49 -24.86 5.10
C SER A 155 -15.93 -25.15 3.71
N ASP A 156 -15.18 -26.24 3.54
CA ASP A 156 -14.64 -26.61 2.22
C ASP A 156 -15.76 -26.90 1.19
N ASP A 157 -16.87 -27.49 1.64
CA ASP A 157 -18.06 -27.70 0.80
C ASP A 157 -18.71 -26.38 0.38
N ASP A 158 -18.76 -25.40 1.28
CA ASP A 158 -19.29 -24.06 0.99
C ASP A 158 -18.39 -23.26 0.05
N ARG A 159 -17.07 -23.42 0.16
CA ARG A 159 -16.11 -22.82 -0.79
C ARG A 159 -16.28 -23.38 -2.20
N LEU A 160 -16.53 -24.69 -2.32
CA LEU A 160 -16.81 -25.33 -3.60
C LEU A 160 -18.12 -24.83 -4.21
N ARG A 161 -19.18 -24.68 -3.39
CA ARG A 161 -20.45 -24.08 -3.81
C ARG A 161 -20.28 -22.61 -4.23
N LEU A 162 -19.54 -21.83 -3.47
CA LEU A 162 -19.23 -20.44 -3.82
C LEU A 162 -18.48 -20.34 -5.15
N ALA A 163 -17.51 -21.23 -5.42
CA ALA A 163 -16.82 -21.28 -6.71
C ALA A 163 -17.77 -21.64 -7.87
N GLN A 164 -18.76 -22.51 -7.64
CA GLN A 164 -19.80 -22.82 -8.64
C GLN A 164 -20.74 -21.63 -8.88
N GLU A 165 -21.11 -20.90 -7.82
CA GLU A 165 -21.97 -19.71 -7.91
C GLU A 165 -21.27 -18.52 -8.60
N ILE A 166 -19.97 -18.36 -8.39
CA ILE A 166 -19.15 -17.32 -9.04
C ILE A 166 -18.85 -17.69 -10.50
N GLY A 167 -18.74 -19.00 -10.79
CA GLY A 167 -18.45 -19.52 -12.12
C GLY A 167 -16.95 -19.77 -12.39
N PRO A 168 -16.64 -20.43 -13.51
CA PRO A 168 -15.34 -21.06 -13.76
C PRO A 168 -14.15 -20.09 -13.94
N ASP A 169 -14.41 -18.82 -14.25
CA ASP A 169 -13.35 -17.89 -14.68
C ASP A 169 -13.07 -16.74 -13.70
N SER A 170 -13.82 -16.64 -12.60
CA SER A 170 -13.64 -15.57 -11.62
C SER A 170 -13.39 -16.10 -10.21
N SER A 171 -12.25 -15.73 -9.63
CA SER A 171 -12.02 -15.92 -8.20
C SER A 171 -12.86 -14.93 -7.40
N LEU A 172 -13.14 -15.24 -6.13
CA LEU A 172 -13.90 -14.36 -5.24
C LEU A 172 -13.35 -12.92 -5.22
N ILE A 173 -12.03 -12.75 -5.25
CA ILE A 173 -11.40 -11.43 -5.31
C ILE A 173 -11.64 -10.72 -6.65
N ARG A 174 -11.66 -11.44 -7.78
CA ARG A 174 -11.98 -10.86 -9.10
C ARG A 174 -13.45 -10.48 -9.19
N TRP A 175 -14.33 -11.35 -8.70
CA TRP A 175 -15.76 -11.07 -8.60
C TRP A 175 -16.02 -9.82 -7.75
N ALA A 176 -15.41 -9.73 -6.56
CA ALA A 176 -15.59 -8.59 -5.66
C ALA A 176 -15.04 -7.28 -6.26
N THR A 177 -13.92 -7.35 -6.99
CA THR A 177 -13.36 -6.19 -7.71
C THR A 177 -14.33 -5.69 -8.79
N ALA A 178 -14.88 -6.60 -9.61
CA ALA A 178 -15.85 -6.24 -10.64
C ALA A 178 -17.17 -5.70 -10.06
N GLU A 179 -17.58 -6.20 -8.89
CA GLU A 179 -18.77 -5.73 -8.19
C GLU A 179 -18.57 -4.30 -7.62
N VAL A 180 -17.38 -3.99 -7.09
CA VAL A 180 -17.01 -2.63 -6.65
C VAL A 180 -17.04 -1.65 -7.83
N GLU A 181 -16.44 -2.04 -8.96
CA GLU A 181 -16.43 -1.23 -10.19
C GLU A 181 -17.84 -1.02 -10.77
N ARG A 182 -18.70 -2.05 -10.75
CA ARG A 182 -20.11 -1.93 -11.20
C ARG A 182 -20.90 -0.93 -10.37
N ARG A 183 -20.55 -0.75 -9.10
CA ARG A 183 -21.17 0.23 -8.19
C ARG A 183 -20.59 1.65 -8.35
N GLY A 184 -19.70 1.86 -9.32
CA GLY A 184 -19.10 3.16 -9.61
C GLY A 184 -17.95 3.53 -8.67
N LEU A 185 -17.50 2.62 -7.81
CA LEU A 185 -16.37 2.83 -6.91
C LEU A 185 -15.08 2.31 -7.55
N SER A 186 -13.95 2.97 -7.28
CA SER A 186 -12.64 2.53 -7.75
C SER A 186 -11.95 1.64 -6.72
N VAL A 187 -11.20 0.62 -7.16
CA VAL A 187 -10.30 -0.12 -6.26
C VAL A 187 -8.92 0.54 -6.30
N ALA A 188 -8.54 1.23 -5.23
CA ALA A 188 -7.23 1.88 -5.14
C ALA A 188 -6.10 0.85 -4.99
N ASN A 189 -4.98 1.06 -5.69
CA ASN A 189 -3.85 0.12 -5.76
C ASN A 189 -4.26 -1.30 -6.23
N ASN A 190 -5.18 -1.38 -7.19
CA ASN A 190 -5.65 -2.64 -7.75
C ASN A 190 -4.51 -3.45 -8.39
N ARG A 191 -4.08 -4.52 -7.73
CA ARG A 191 -3.08 -5.46 -8.27
C ARG A 191 -3.64 -6.35 -9.38
N VAL A 192 -4.96 -6.48 -9.50
CA VAL A 192 -5.62 -7.27 -10.55
C VAL A 192 -5.49 -6.56 -11.92
N GLN A 193 -5.63 -5.23 -11.95
CA GLN A 193 -5.37 -4.45 -13.17
C GLN A 193 -3.87 -4.28 -13.49
N LYS A 194 -3.01 -4.16 -12.47
CA LYS A 194 -1.55 -4.09 -12.71
C LYS A 194 -1.01 -5.36 -13.36
N ASN A 195 -1.57 -6.54 -13.08
CA ASN A 195 -1.13 -7.77 -13.73
C ASN A 195 -1.53 -7.84 -15.21
N GLU A 196 -2.76 -7.45 -15.58
CA GLU A 196 -3.16 -7.46 -17.00
C GLU A 196 -2.41 -6.42 -17.84
N VAL A 197 -2.20 -5.20 -17.33
CA VAL A 197 -1.52 -4.13 -18.08
C VAL A 197 0.00 -4.34 -18.14
N MET A 198 0.64 -4.80 -17.06
CA MET A 198 2.07 -5.12 -17.07
C MET A 198 2.37 -6.34 -17.94
N MET A 199 1.55 -7.40 -17.87
CA MET A 199 1.73 -8.56 -18.74
C MET A 199 1.49 -8.23 -20.21
N TRP A 200 0.50 -7.37 -20.53
CA TRP A 200 0.32 -6.90 -21.91
C TRP A 200 1.48 -6.03 -22.39
N GLN A 201 2.06 -5.19 -21.54
CA GLN A 201 3.23 -4.38 -21.88
C GLN A 201 4.50 -5.23 -22.06
N GLU A 202 4.72 -6.22 -21.19
CA GLU A 202 5.82 -7.18 -21.32
C GLU A 202 5.66 -8.03 -22.58
N TRP A 203 4.44 -8.51 -22.87
CA TRP A 203 4.15 -9.24 -24.11
C TRP A 203 4.29 -8.37 -25.37
N LEU A 204 3.88 -7.10 -25.32
CA LEU A 204 4.11 -6.12 -26.40
C LEU A 204 5.59 -5.77 -26.59
N GLN A 205 6.39 -5.79 -25.52
CA GLN A 205 7.85 -5.60 -25.62
C GLN A 205 8.56 -6.85 -26.15
N GLU A 206 8.10 -8.04 -25.77
CA GLU A 206 8.67 -9.33 -26.18
C GLU A 206 8.32 -9.71 -27.62
N SER A 207 7.18 -9.21 -28.14
CA SER A 207 6.75 -9.38 -29.54
C SER A 207 7.40 -8.39 -30.52
N GLN A 208 8.15 -7.40 -30.04
CA GLN A 208 8.93 -6.51 -30.91
C GLN A 208 10.23 -7.19 -31.34
N PRO A 209 10.44 -7.46 -32.65
CA PRO A 209 11.69 -8.05 -33.10
C PRO A 209 12.85 -7.08 -32.86
N ALA A 210 13.83 -7.50 -32.06
CA ALA A 210 15.03 -6.73 -31.79
C ALA A 210 15.72 -6.28 -33.11
N PRO A 211 16.18 -5.03 -33.23
CA PRO A 211 16.83 -4.54 -34.44
C PRO A 211 18.13 -5.32 -34.69
N LYS A 212 18.16 -6.12 -35.76
CA LYS A 212 19.30 -6.94 -36.13
C LYS A 212 20.55 -6.07 -36.36
N PRO A 213 21.70 -6.35 -35.71
CA PRO A 213 22.91 -5.59 -35.95
C PRO A 213 23.43 -5.88 -37.37
N LYS A 214 23.54 -4.83 -38.19
CA LYS A 214 24.19 -4.89 -39.52
C LYS A 214 25.67 -5.25 -39.34
N ARG A 215 26.02 -6.51 -39.59
CA ARG A 215 27.43 -6.96 -39.71
C ARG A 215 28.13 -6.16 -40.82
N ARG A 216 29.08 -5.30 -40.44
CA ARG A 216 30.06 -4.72 -41.37
C ARG A 216 31.10 -5.80 -41.69
N PHE A 217 31.16 -6.23 -42.96
CA PHE A 217 32.29 -7.00 -43.48
C PHE A 217 33.52 -6.09 -43.59
N GLY A 218 34.48 -6.27 -42.68
CA GLY A 218 35.81 -5.69 -42.76
C GLY A 218 36.75 -6.66 -43.48
N ARG A 219 37.36 -6.18 -44.57
CA ARG A 219 38.26 -6.87 -45.51
C ARG A 219 39.65 -7.05 -44.86
N SER A 220 40.17 -8.26 -44.78
CA SER A 220 41.55 -8.52 -44.34
C SER A 220 42.55 -8.16 -45.45
N ARG A 221 43.67 -7.54 -45.06
CA ARG A 221 44.86 -7.35 -45.90
C ARG A 221 45.68 -8.63 -45.96
#